data_AF-A0A932MIQ2-F1
#
_entry.id   AF-A0A932MIQ2-F1
#
_cell.length_a   1.000
_cell.length_b   1.000
_cell.length_c   1.000
_cell.angle_alpha   90.00
_cell.angle_beta   90.00
_cell.angle_gamma   90.00
#
_symmetry.space_group_name_H-M   'P 1'
#
loop_
_entity.id
_entity.type
_entity.pdbx_description
1 polymer ?
#
loop_
_entity_poly.entity_id
_entity_poly.type
_entity_poly.pdbx_seq_one_letter_code
_entity_poly.pdbx_strand_id
1 'polypeptide(L)'
;MKTLLIILTASVLAAGCQEAFLVDTTPPVPPRNIWATALDNAIELTWDANPEPDVAGYSVWVSDRYDGEYTLIASTSRLIFTDTNLQNGVRMYYAITAYDFEGNESDLSRDVVYATPRPEGYGIRLNDYRTSPNTGGYDFSTYSVGKFNDDFTDVFFEYFEGRLYFNVWDDTDIQDMGYTSSLYDIYEAPEDGWAPSRSVQVIPGHTYVIWTWDDHYAKIRVREVDSYTVRFDWAYQVAPGNPDLKKQLPKDGKRNIDRTNPIALMK
;
A
#
# COMPACT_ATOMS: atom_id res chain seq x y z
N MET A 1 45.24 -14.49 92.02
CA MET A 1 43.96 -14.64 91.30
C MET A 1 43.66 -13.29 90.65
N LYS A 2 44.07 -12.98 89.41
CA LYS A 2 43.60 -13.45 88.08
C LYS A 2 42.07 -13.39 87.95
N THR A 3 41.59 -12.33 87.29
CA THR A 3 40.34 -12.35 86.52
C THR A 3 40.63 -11.66 85.19
N LEU A 4 40.53 -12.44 84.10
CA LEU A 4 40.81 -12.01 82.73
C LEU A 4 39.46 -11.84 82.02
N LEU A 5 39.20 -10.66 81.47
CA LEU A 5 37.97 -10.34 80.74
C LEU A 5 38.19 -10.61 79.24
N ILE A 6 37.39 -11.51 78.65
CA ILE A 6 37.42 -11.83 77.22
C ILE A 6 36.26 -11.08 76.56
N ILE A 7 36.57 -10.14 75.67
CA ILE A 7 35.59 -9.43 74.83
C ILE A 7 35.48 -10.21 73.52
N LEU A 8 34.29 -10.74 73.24
CA LEU A 8 33.97 -11.44 72.00
C LEU A 8 33.38 -10.43 71.01
N THR A 9 34.13 -10.08 69.96
CA THR A 9 33.61 -9.27 68.85
C THR A 9 32.92 -10.18 67.83
N ALA A 10 31.62 -9.97 67.60
CA ALA A 10 30.87 -10.64 66.55
C ALA A 10 31.07 -9.90 65.22
N SER A 11 31.78 -10.54 64.30
CA SER A 11 31.95 -10.08 62.92
C SER A 11 30.70 -10.41 62.11
N VAL A 12 29.88 -9.42 61.78
CA VAL A 12 28.76 -9.58 60.85
C VAL A 12 29.34 -9.53 59.43
N LEU A 13 29.43 -10.67 58.77
CA LEU A 13 29.70 -10.77 57.34
C LEU A 13 28.41 -10.39 56.59
N ALA A 14 28.31 -9.13 56.16
CA ALA A 14 27.33 -8.73 55.17
C ALA A 14 27.77 -9.30 53.81
N ALA A 15 27.25 -10.48 53.46
CA ALA A 15 27.30 -10.97 52.09
C ALA A 15 26.35 -10.09 51.26
N GLY A 16 26.87 -9.00 50.71
CA GLY A 16 26.17 -8.26 49.67
C GLY A 16 26.02 -9.18 48.46
N CYS A 17 24.80 -9.62 48.17
CA CYS A 17 24.48 -10.23 46.89
C CYS A 17 24.65 -9.13 45.84
N GLN A 18 25.78 -9.12 45.13
CA GLN A 18 25.95 -8.28 43.95
C GLN A 18 24.99 -8.85 42.90
N GLU A 19 23.82 -8.22 42.70
CA GLU A 19 23.01 -8.53 41.54
C GLU A 19 23.83 -8.15 40.30
N ALA A 20 24.34 -9.16 39.60
CA ALA A 20 24.89 -8.96 38.28
C ALA A 20 23.72 -8.57 37.37
N PHE A 21 23.66 -7.30 36.97
CA PHE A 21 22.78 -6.88 35.88
C PHE A 21 23.20 -7.66 34.64
N LEU A 22 22.41 -8.66 34.27
CA LEU A 22 22.56 -9.34 33.00
C LEU A 22 22.07 -8.38 31.93
N VAL A 23 22.98 -7.90 31.09
CA VAL A 23 22.65 -7.10 29.91
C VAL A 23 21.97 -8.03 28.91
N ASP A 24 20.81 -7.63 28.37
CA ASP A 24 20.15 -8.41 27.34
C ASP A 24 20.97 -8.40 26.05
N THR A 25 21.03 -9.56 25.41
CA THR A 25 21.75 -9.80 24.14
C THR A 25 20.84 -10.48 23.12
N THR A 26 19.54 -10.62 23.43
CA THR A 26 18.57 -11.32 22.60
C THR A 26 17.83 -10.29 21.76
N PRO A 27 17.98 -10.28 20.43
CA PRO A 27 17.22 -9.37 19.59
C PRO A 27 15.72 -9.74 19.58
N PRO A 28 14.83 -8.77 19.35
CA PRO A 28 13.43 -9.05 19.06
C PRO A 28 13.27 -9.95 17.83
N VAL A 29 12.12 -10.62 17.68
CA VAL A 29 11.80 -11.30 16.42
C VAL A 29 11.65 -10.28 15.28
N PRO A 30 11.85 -10.68 14.00
CA PRO A 30 11.58 -9.78 12.89
C PRO A 30 10.11 -9.35 12.83
N PRO A 31 9.81 -8.07 12.53
CA PRO A 31 8.45 -7.58 12.30
C PRO A 31 7.71 -8.39 11.23
N ARG A 32 6.38 -8.46 11.37
CA ARG A 32 5.50 -9.26 10.51
C ARG A 32 4.32 -8.45 10.03
N ASN A 33 3.60 -9.02 9.05
CA ASN A 33 2.39 -8.45 8.50
C ASN A 33 2.63 -7.01 8.04
N ILE A 34 3.72 -6.81 7.29
CA ILE A 34 4.05 -5.48 6.78
C ILE A 34 3.15 -5.20 5.59
N TRP A 35 2.67 -3.97 5.45
CA TRP A 35 1.90 -3.53 4.31
C TRP A 35 2.49 -2.25 3.73
N ALA A 36 2.56 -2.18 2.40
CA ALA A 36 2.91 -0.97 1.66
C ALA A 36 1.69 -0.45 0.89
N THR A 37 1.29 0.78 1.16
CA THR A 37 0.20 1.48 0.48
C THR A 37 0.76 2.61 -0.36
N ALA A 38 0.61 2.50 -1.69
CA ALA A 38 0.91 3.58 -2.61
C ALA A 38 -0.04 4.78 -2.40
N LEU A 39 0.53 5.95 -2.25
CA LEU A 39 -0.10 7.27 -2.20
C LEU A 39 0.52 8.17 -3.30
N ASP A 40 0.09 9.43 -3.37
CA ASP A 40 0.71 10.42 -4.24
C ASP A 40 2.08 10.84 -3.70
N ASN A 41 3.13 10.61 -4.50
CA ASN A 41 4.53 10.86 -4.15
C ASN A 41 4.98 10.25 -2.80
N ALA A 42 4.30 9.19 -2.36
CA ALA A 42 4.54 8.59 -1.05
C ALA A 42 4.13 7.12 -0.99
N ILE A 43 4.73 6.41 -0.03
CA ILE A 43 4.34 5.05 0.36
C ILE A 43 4.17 5.02 1.87
N GLU A 44 2.98 4.63 2.32
CA GLU A 44 2.71 4.37 3.73
C GLU A 44 2.97 2.90 4.05
N LEU A 45 3.80 2.68 5.06
CA LEU A 45 4.13 1.38 5.64
C LEU A 45 3.41 1.22 6.97
N THR A 46 2.81 0.05 7.17
CA THR A 46 2.24 -0.36 8.46
C THR A 46 2.67 -1.79 8.77
N TRP A 47 2.77 -2.14 10.04
CA TRP A 47 3.16 -3.48 10.48
C TRP A 47 2.59 -3.79 11.87
N ASP A 48 2.60 -5.06 12.24
CA ASP A 48 2.14 -5.48 13.56
C ASP A 48 3.20 -5.24 14.63
N ALA A 49 2.74 -4.98 15.86
CA ALA A 49 3.63 -4.90 17.00
C ALA A 49 4.32 -6.24 17.28
N ASN A 50 5.60 -6.15 17.60
CA ASN A 50 6.36 -7.26 18.14
C ASN A 50 5.79 -7.75 19.48
N PRO A 51 5.83 -9.07 19.78
CA PRO A 51 5.31 -9.62 21.02
C PRO A 51 6.19 -9.35 22.24
N GLU A 52 7.47 -9.01 22.05
CA GLU A 52 8.42 -8.77 23.14
C GLU A 52 8.13 -7.44 23.86
N PRO A 53 8.21 -7.39 25.21
CA PRO A 53 7.85 -6.22 25.99
C PRO A 53 8.92 -5.11 26.01
N ASP A 54 10.13 -5.42 25.56
CA ASP A 54 11.34 -4.59 25.58
C ASP A 54 11.67 -3.95 24.23
N VAL A 55 10.78 -4.07 23.24
CA VAL A 55 10.93 -3.40 21.94
C VAL A 55 10.94 -1.89 22.13
N ALA A 56 12.05 -1.26 21.77
CA ALA A 56 12.23 0.19 21.83
C ALA A 56 11.75 0.88 20.56
N GLY A 57 11.80 0.20 19.41
CA GLY A 57 11.29 0.74 18.15
C GLY A 57 11.61 -0.13 16.94
N TYR A 58 11.49 0.50 15.77
CA TYR A 58 11.62 -0.13 14.47
C TYR A 58 12.50 0.71 13.55
N SER A 59 13.28 0.05 12.72
CA SER A 59 14.06 0.67 11.67
C SER A 59 13.48 0.30 10.31
N VAL A 60 13.25 1.31 9.47
CA VAL A 60 12.63 1.17 8.14
C VAL A 60 13.71 1.27 7.09
N TRP A 61 13.76 0.24 6.25
CA TRP A 61 14.77 0.09 5.21
C TRP A 61 14.14 0.10 3.83
N VAL A 62 14.82 0.70 2.85
CA VAL A 62 14.35 0.79 1.45
C VAL A 62 15.40 0.26 0.47
N SER A 63 14.93 -0.30 -0.64
CA SER A 63 15.74 -0.67 -1.80
C SER A 63 14.99 -0.39 -3.11
N ASP A 64 15.75 -0.24 -4.20
CA ASP A 64 15.23 -0.10 -5.57
C ASP A 64 14.95 -1.46 -6.24
N ARG A 65 15.35 -2.56 -5.60
CA ARG A 65 15.16 -3.93 -6.07
C ARG A 65 14.88 -4.89 -4.92
N TYR A 66 14.15 -5.96 -5.21
CA TYR A 66 13.69 -6.94 -4.21
C TYR A 66 14.84 -7.56 -3.40
N ASP A 67 15.90 -8.00 -4.09
CA ASP A 67 17.09 -8.67 -3.54
C ASP A 67 18.28 -7.70 -3.39
N GLY A 68 17.98 -6.42 -3.18
CA GLY A 68 18.98 -5.36 -3.22
C GLY A 68 19.70 -5.09 -1.92
N GLU A 69 20.56 -4.08 -1.98
CA GLU A 69 21.09 -3.48 -0.76
C GLU A 69 20.01 -2.57 -0.20
N TYR A 70 19.65 -2.80 1.05
CA TYR A 70 18.65 -2.02 1.76
C TYR A 70 19.34 -0.93 2.56
N THR A 71 18.85 0.30 2.43
CA THR A 71 19.38 1.47 3.15
C THR A 71 18.37 1.93 4.19
N LEU A 72 18.87 2.29 5.39
CA LEU A 72 18.05 2.80 6.48
C LEU A 72 17.55 4.20 6.13
N ILE A 73 16.23 4.41 6.18
CA ILE A 73 15.62 5.72 5.91
C ILE A 73 14.94 6.33 7.14
N ALA A 74 14.57 5.52 8.13
CA ALA A 74 13.95 6.01 9.35
C ALA A 74 14.08 5.03 10.52
N SER A 75 13.98 5.58 11.73
CA SER A 75 13.71 4.81 12.95
C SER A 75 12.50 5.44 13.66
N THR A 76 11.58 4.61 14.17
CA THR A 76 10.31 5.04 14.76
C THR A 76 9.83 4.05 15.81
N SER A 77 9.17 4.53 16.86
CA SER A 77 8.44 3.67 17.82
C SER A 77 6.99 3.42 17.42
N ARG A 78 6.51 4.08 16.35
CA ARG A 78 5.16 3.88 15.82
C ARG A 78 5.12 2.66 14.90
N LEU A 79 3.94 2.05 14.78
CA LEU A 79 3.66 0.93 13.86
C LEU A 79 3.30 1.41 12.44
N ILE A 80 3.71 2.63 12.10
CA ILE A 80 3.39 3.30 10.85
C ILE A 80 4.52 4.27 10.50
N PHE A 81 4.86 4.30 9.21
CA PHE A 81 5.81 5.24 8.63
C PHE A 81 5.37 5.61 7.22
N THR A 82 5.55 6.87 6.82
CA THR A 82 5.25 7.31 5.46
C THR A 82 6.53 7.81 4.82
N ASP A 83 7.00 7.09 3.80
CA ASP A 83 8.07 7.53 2.93
C ASP A 83 7.48 8.53 1.93
N THR A 84 8.08 9.72 1.81
CA THR A 84 7.52 10.86 1.07
C THR A 84 8.53 11.43 0.09
N ASN A 85 8.08 12.30 -0.82
CA ASN A 85 8.90 12.85 -1.90
C ASN A 85 9.40 11.78 -2.89
N LEU A 86 8.64 10.68 -3.03
CA LEU A 86 8.91 9.62 -3.98
C LEU A 86 8.44 10.02 -5.38
N GLN A 87 9.08 9.46 -6.40
CA GLN A 87 8.63 9.60 -7.77
C GLN A 87 7.47 8.63 -8.06
N ASN A 88 6.35 9.14 -8.56
CA ASN A 88 5.25 8.30 -9.03
C ASN A 88 5.70 7.39 -10.18
N GLY A 89 5.21 6.15 -10.21
CA GLY A 89 5.57 5.14 -11.20
C GLY A 89 6.84 4.36 -10.89
N VAL A 90 7.64 4.78 -9.90
CA VAL A 90 8.87 4.07 -9.51
C VAL A 90 8.56 3.12 -8.35
N ARG A 91 8.73 1.82 -8.58
CA ARG A 91 8.51 0.80 -7.53
C ARG A 91 9.63 0.85 -6.50
N MET A 92 9.25 0.88 -5.22
CA MET A 92 10.17 0.82 -4.09
C MET A 92 9.90 -0.44 -3.26
N TYR A 93 10.97 -1.02 -2.69
CA TYR A 93 10.91 -2.20 -1.84
C TYR A 93 11.28 -1.85 -0.41
N TYR A 94 10.57 -2.38 0.56
CA TYR A 94 10.78 -2.09 1.98
C TYR A 94 10.89 -3.34 2.83
N ALA A 95 11.70 -3.22 3.86
CA ALA A 95 11.84 -4.19 4.94
C ALA A 95 11.96 -3.43 6.27
N ILE A 96 11.60 -4.10 7.37
CA ILE A 96 11.58 -3.49 8.69
C ILE A 96 12.30 -4.40 9.68
N THR A 97 13.12 -3.82 10.55
CA THR A 97 13.71 -4.47 11.73
C THR A 97 13.10 -3.91 12.99
N ALA A 98 13.12 -4.67 14.08
CA ALA A 98 12.81 -4.21 15.43
C ALA A 98 14.09 -4.15 16.26
N TYR A 99 14.18 -3.18 17.17
CA TYR A 99 15.30 -3.08 18.11
C TYR A 99 14.79 -2.88 19.54
N ASP A 100 15.49 -3.45 20.51
CA ASP A 100 15.18 -3.34 21.94
C ASP A 100 15.88 -2.15 22.63
N PHE A 101 15.68 -1.99 23.94
CA PHE A 101 16.30 -0.90 24.72
C PHE A 101 17.80 -1.08 24.95
N GLU A 102 18.30 -2.31 24.82
CA GLU A 102 19.70 -2.69 24.93
C GLU A 102 20.46 -2.53 23.60
N GLY A 103 19.74 -2.28 22.50
CA GLY A 103 20.26 -2.04 21.16
C GLY A 103 20.44 -3.30 20.32
N ASN A 104 19.88 -4.45 20.74
CA ASN A 104 19.85 -5.64 19.90
C ASN A 104 18.79 -5.44 18.81
N GLU A 105 19.18 -5.69 17.56
CA GLU A 105 18.33 -5.51 16.38
C GLU A 105 18.01 -6.87 15.75
N SER A 106 16.76 -7.05 15.34
CA SER A 106 16.29 -8.24 14.66
C SER A 106 16.90 -8.39 13.27
N ASP A 107 16.78 -9.59 12.68
CA ASP A 107 16.90 -9.72 11.22
C ASP A 107 15.84 -8.85 10.52
N LEU A 108 16.07 -8.52 9.25
CA LEU A 108 15.06 -7.89 8.39
C LEU A 108 13.80 -8.76 8.37
N SER A 109 12.64 -8.10 8.32
CA SER A 109 11.36 -8.75 8.09
C SER A 109 11.44 -9.71 6.91
N ARG A 110 10.93 -10.93 7.10
CA ARG A 110 10.93 -11.96 6.05
C ARG A 110 10.16 -11.50 4.80
N ASP A 111 9.11 -10.72 5.03
CA ASP A 111 8.25 -10.23 3.97
C ASP A 111 8.83 -8.91 3.45
N VAL A 112 9.41 -8.94 2.25
CA VAL A 112 9.70 -7.74 1.48
C VAL A 112 8.39 -7.27 0.87
N VAL A 113 7.99 -6.06 1.21
CA VAL A 113 6.82 -5.40 0.62
C VAL A 113 7.27 -4.39 -0.42
N TYR A 114 6.39 -4.09 -1.37
CA TYR A 114 6.65 -3.05 -2.35
C TYR A 114 5.38 -2.32 -2.71
N ALA A 115 5.55 -1.09 -3.16
CA ALA A 115 4.49 -0.31 -3.78
C ALA A 115 5.09 0.62 -4.83
N THR A 116 4.24 1.05 -5.75
CA THR A 116 4.58 2.03 -6.78
C THR A 116 3.74 3.28 -6.48
N PRO A 117 4.33 4.38 -5.97
CA PRO A 117 3.60 5.62 -5.69
C PRO A 117 2.91 6.09 -6.96
N ARG A 118 1.77 6.75 -6.81
CA ARG A 118 0.97 7.18 -7.95
C ARG A 118 0.05 8.35 -7.60
N PRO A 119 -0.26 9.22 -8.57
CA PRO A 119 -1.17 10.33 -8.36
C PRO A 119 -2.58 9.85 -7.99
N GLU A 120 -3.25 10.66 -7.17
CA GLU A 120 -4.65 10.52 -6.81
C GLU A 120 -5.31 11.91 -6.70
N GLY A 121 -6.62 11.96 -6.91
CA GLY A 121 -7.39 13.18 -6.79
C GLY A 121 -8.79 12.93 -6.26
N TYR A 122 -9.39 13.98 -5.67
CA TYR A 122 -10.57 13.84 -4.84
C TYR A 122 -11.68 14.81 -5.24
N GLY A 123 -12.92 14.33 -5.21
CA GLY A 123 -14.11 15.16 -5.45
C GLY A 123 -14.20 15.79 -6.85
N ILE A 124 -13.56 15.19 -7.86
CA ILE A 124 -13.64 15.61 -9.25
C ILE A 124 -15.08 15.55 -9.71
N ARG A 125 -15.54 16.59 -10.41
CA ARG A 125 -16.91 16.69 -10.92
C ARG A 125 -16.91 16.68 -12.44
N LEU A 126 -17.67 15.76 -13.02
CA LEU A 126 -18.04 15.79 -14.44
C LEU A 126 -19.52 16.18 -14.59
N ASN A 127 -19.82 16.88 -15.68
CA ASN A 127 -21.18 17.18 -16.09
C ASN A 127 -21.58 16.26 -17.25
N ASP A 128 -22.87 16.03 -17.44
CA ASP A 128 -23.38 15.28 -18.59
C ASP A 128 -22.87 15.88 -19.90
N TYR A 129 -22.12 15.09 -20.68
CA TYR A 129 -21.41 15.58 -21.86
C TYR A 129 -22.37 16.13 -22.92
N ARG A 130 -23.61 15.64 -22.97
CA ARG A 130 -24.61 16.06 -23.96
C ARG A 130 -25.05 17.50 -23.76
N THR A 131 -25.04 17.98 -22.52
CA THR A 131 -25.43 19.34 -22.16
C THR A 131 -24.25 20.25 -21.89
N SER A 132 -23.13 19.69 -21.40
CA SER A 132 -21.93 20.43 -20.99
C SER A 132 -20.65 19.78 -21.51
N PRO A 133 -20.47 19.70 -22.86
CA PRO A 133 -19.44 18.86 -23.48
C PRO A 133 -18.02 19.19 -23.03
N ASN A 134 -17.70 20.45 -22.76
CA ASN A 134 -16.37 20.92 -22.32
C ASN A 134 -15.97 20.50 -20.89
N THR A 135 -16.88 19.84 -20.17
CA THR A 135 -16.67 19.42 -18.77
C THR A 135 -17.20 18.01 -18.52
N GLY A 136 -17.40 17.26 -19.59
CA GLY A 136 -17.97 15.92 -19.54
C GLY A 136 -16.93 14.81 -19.60
N GLY A 137 -15.68 15.13 -19.95
CA GLY A 137 -14.56 14.20 -20.02
C GLY A 137 -13.54 14.40 -18.90
N TYR A 138 -12.80 13.35 -18.60
CA TYR A 138 -11.62 13.36 -17.73
C TYR A 138 -10.43 12.72 -18.43
N ASP A 139 -9.28 13.36 -18.29
CA ASP A 139 -7.97 12.91 -18.77
C ASP A 139 -7.07 12.64 -17.55
N PHE A 140 -6.68 11.38 -17.38
CA PHE A 140 -5.83 10.94 -16.28
C PHE A 140 -4.36 11.31 -16.48
N SER A 141 -3.91 11.56 -17.70
CA SER A 141 -2.53 11.97 -17.98
C SER A 141 -2.24 13.42 -17.57
N THR A 142 -3.26 14.28 -17.65
CA THR A 142 -3.17 15.69 -17.26
C THR A 142 -3.95 16.03 -15.98
N TYR A 143 -4.61 15.04 -15.38
CA TYR A 143 -5.44 15.16 -14.18
C TYR A 143 -6.57 16.19 -14.32
N SER A 144 -7.11 16.34 -15.53
CA SER A 144 -7.95 17.49 -15.87
C SER A 144 -9.35 17.11 -16.35
N VAL A 145 -10.31 17.97 -16.01
CA VAL A 145 -11.66 17.92 -16.57
C VAL A 145 -11.64 18.67 -17.90
N GLY A 146 -12.20 18.04 -18.94
CA GLY A 146 -12.14 18.56 -20.30
C GLY A 146 -13.34 18.16 -21.15
N LYS A 147 -13.15 18.33 -22.46
CA LYS A 147 -14.14 17.92 -23.45
C LYS A 147 -14.26 16.40 -23.46
N PHE A 148 -15.46 15.86 -23.61
CA PHE A 148 -15.63 14.39 -23.71
C PHE A 148 -14.97 13.76 -24.97
N ASN A 149 -14.77 14.57 -26.01
CA ASN A 149 -14.26 14.18 -27.31
C ASN A 149 -12.88 14.78 -27.59
N ASP A 150 -12.12 15.12 -26.54
CA ASP A 150 -10.71 15.46 -26.70
C ASP A 150 -9.92 14.17 -26.97
N ASP A 151 -8.83 14.27 -27.73
CA ASP A 151 -7.98 13.13 -28.10
C ASP A 151 -7.38 12.42 -26.89
N PHE A 152 -7.27 13.11 -25.73
CA PHE A 152 -6.73 12.57 -24.48
C PHE A 152 -7.80 12.23 -23.44
N THR A 153 -9.08 12.20 -23.80
CA THR A 153 -10.14 11.86 -22.84
C THR A 153 -10.22 10.35 -22.63
N ASP A 154 -9.94 9.91 -21.41
CA ASP A 154 -10.01 8.49 -21.06
C ASP A 154 -11.43 8.05 -20.68
N VAL A 155 -12.21 8.93 -20.06
CA VAL A 155 -13.56 8.60 -19.58
C VAL A 155 -14.47 9.83 -19.64
N PHE A 156 -15.74 9.62 -19.97
CA PHE A 156 -16.72 10.68 -20.00
C PHE A 156 -18.08 10.26 -19.40
N PHE A 157 -18.83 11.24 -18.94
CA PHE A 157 -20.06 11.04 -18.18
C PHE A 157 -21.32 11.43 -18.95
N GLU A 158 -22.33 10.58 -18.87
CA GLU A 158 -23.57 10.72 -19.64
C GLU A 158 -24.82 10.47 -18.80
N TYR A 159 -25.85 11.28 -19.01
CA TYR A 159 -27.23 10.93 -18.68
C TYR A 159 -27.95 10.41 -19.93
N PHE A 160 -28.46 9.18 -19.87
CA PHE A 160 -29.22 8.58 -20.95
C PHE A 160 -30.42 7.78 -20.43
N GLU A 161 -31.61 8.10 -20.92
CA GLU A 161 -32.87 7.39 -20.62
C GLU A 161 -33.12 7.13 -19.12
N GLY A 162 -32.84 8.12 -18.27
CA GLY A 162 -33.05 8.01 -16.83
C GLY A 162 -31.92 7.33 -16.06
N ARG A 163 -30.80 7.01 -16.70
CA ARG A 163 -29.65 6.37 -16.10
C ARG A 163 -28.38 7.16 -16.35
N LEU A 164 -27.39 6.93 -15.50
CA LEU A 164 -26.09 7.58 -15.52
C LEU A 164 -25.02 6.57 -15.94
N TYR A 165 -24.13 6.99 -16.83
CA TYR A 165 -23.09 6.13 -17.38
C TYR A 165 -21.73 6.81 -17.35
N PHE A 166 -20.71 6.00 -17.05
CA PHE A 166 -19.37 6.27 -17.53
C PHE A 166 -19.21 5.54 -18.85
N ASN A 167 -18.67 6.27 -19.81
CA ASN A 167 -18.35 5.78 -21.14
C ASN A 167 -16.87 6.01 -21.39
N VAL A 168 -16.29 5.14 -22.20
CA VAL A 168 -14.92 5.24 -22.69
C VAL A 168 -14.92 5.05 -24.20
N TRP A 169 -13.84 5.44 -24.87
CA TRP A 169 -13.68 5.21 -26.31
C TRP A 169 -13.26 3.77 -26.60
N ASP A 170 -13.30 3.37 -27.88
CA ASP A 170 -13.11 1.97 -28.31
C ASP A 170 -11.72 1.39 -28.01
N ASP A 171 -10.74 2.25 -27.75
CA ASP A 171 -9.35 1.94 -27.40
C ASP A 171 -9.09 1.89 -25.89
N THR A 172 -10.12 2.12 -25.07
CA THR A 172 -10.05 2.13 -23.61
C THR A 172 -11.06 1.15 -23.05
N ASP A 173 -10.70 0.41 -22.00
CA ASP A 173 -11.57 -0.55 -21.33
C ASP A 173 -12.03 -0.02 -19.97
N ILE A 174 -13.24 -0.40 -19.55
CA ILE A 174 -13.79 -0.04 -18.25
C ILE A 174 -14.56 -1.20 -17.63
N GLN A 175 -14.46 -1.35 -16.31
CA GLN A 175 -15.20 -2.34 -15.55
C GLN A 175 -15.70 -1.78 -14.23
N ASP A 176 -16.92 -2.17 -13.85
CA ASP A 176 -17.47 -1.92 -12.52
C ASP A 176 -17.01 -3.01 -11.55
N MET A 177 -16.30 -2.63 -10.50
CA MET A 177 -15.79 -3.52 -9.46
C MET A 177 -16.76 -3.69 -8.28
N GLY A 178 -17.92 -3.04 -8.33
CA GLY A 178 -18.93 -3.07 -7.28
C GLY A 178 -18.62 -2.12 -6.11
N TYR A 179 -19.35 -2.31 -5.02
CA TYR A 179 -19.24 -1.48 -3.81
C TYR A 179 -17.88 -1.58 -3.14
N THR A 180 -17.32 -0.42 -2.82
CA THR A 180 -16.11 -0.29 -2.00
C THR A 180 -16.36 0.70 -0.86
N SER A 181 -15.65 0.50 0.25
CA SER A 181 -15.62 1.44 1.37
C SER A 181 -14.67 2.61 1.11
N SER A 182 -13.63 2.38 0.30
CA SER A 182 -12.59 3.35 -0.01
C SER A 182 -12.07 3.17 -1.43
N LEU A 183 -11.48 4.25 -1.99
CA LEU A 183 -10.72 4.20 -3.25
C LEU A 183 -9.67 3.07 -3.21
N TYR A 184 -9.25 2.76 -2.01
CA TYR A 184 -8.23 1.84 -1.59
C TYR A 184 -8.64 0.35 -1.45
N ASP A 185 -9.82 -0.06 -1.92
CA ASP A 185 -10.25 -1.46 -1.79
C ASP A 185 -9.93 -2.31 -3.02
N ILE A 186 -9.67 -1.69 -4.18
CA ILE A 186 -9.23 -2.38 -5.39
C ILE A 186 -7.70 -2.33 -5.49
N TYR A 187 -7.09 -3.53 -5.47
CA TYR A 187 -5.64 -3.75 -5.35
C TYR A 187 -4.94 -3.92 -6.69
N GLU A 188 -5.61 -4.53 -7.64
CA GLU A 188 -5.04 -4.83 -8.95
C GLU A 188 -6.10 -4.61 -10.01
N ALA A 189 -5.66 -4.23 -11.20
CA ALA A 189 -6.54 -4.21 -12.36
C ALA A 189 -6.98 -5.65 -12.71
N PRO A 190 -8.22 -5.83 -13.14
CA PRO A 190 -8.71 -7.13 -13.57
C PRO A 190 -8.07 -7.55 -14.89
N GLU A 191 -7.83 -8.85 -15.08
CA GLU A 191 -7.34 -9.39 -16.36
C GLU A 191 -8.47 -9.52 -17.40
N ASP A 192 -9.71 -9.68 -16.93
CA ASP A 192 -10.90 -9.93 -17.75
C ASP A 192 -12.18 -9.29 -17.19
N GLY A 193 -13.28 -9.42 -17.92
CA GLY A 193 -14.59 -8.89 -17.50
C GLY A 193 -14.83 -7.43 -17.83
N TRP A 194 -13.96 -6.82 -18.65
CA TRP A 194 -14.15 -5.50 -19.25
C TRP A 194 -15.48 -5.38 -19.97
N ALA A 195 -16.16 -4.24 -19.81
CA ALA A 195 -17.49 -4.01 -20.35
C ALA A 195 -17.44 -3.98 -21.89
N PRO A 196 -18.06 -4.95 -22.60
CA PRO A 196 -18.00 -5.00 -24.06
C PRO A 196 -18.67 -3.79 -24.73
N SER A 197 -19.56 -3.11 -24.01
CA SER A 197 -20.25 -1.91 -24.45
C SER A 197 -19.41 -0.63 -24.34
N ARG A 198 -18.20 -0.67 -23.76
CA ARG A 198 -17.40 0.53 -23.41
C ARG A 198 -18.15 1.51 -22.49
N SER A 199 -19.14 0.99 -21.78
CA SER A 199 -20.06 1.76 -20.94
C SER A 199 -20.46 0.96 -19.72
N VAL A 200 -20.46 1.62 -18.56
CA VAL A 200 -20.89 1.05 -17.27
C VAL A 200 -21.82 2.02 -16.55
N GLN A 201 -22.80 1.49 -15.82
CA GLN A 201 -23.72 2.32 -15.05
C GLN A 201 -23.00 2.94 -13.85
N VAL A 202 -23.18 4.24 -13.63
CA VAL A 202 -22.61 4.98 -12.50
C VAL A 202 -23.48 4.76 -11.25
N ILE A 203 -22.87 4.26 -10.18
CA ILE A 203 -23.52 3.93 -8.91
C ILE A 203 -22.69 4.52 -7.76
N PRO A 204 -23.26 5.38 -6.89
CA PRO A 204 -22.56 5.88 -5.71
C PRO A 204 -22.01 4.77 -4.82
N GLY A 205 -20.74 4.92 -4.40
CA GLY A 205 -20.03 3.94 -3.59
C GLY A 205 -19.38 2.81 -4.40
N HIS A 206 -19.63 2.70 -5.71
CA HIS A 206 -18.90 1.76 -6.55
C HIS A 206 -17.50 2.27 -6.92
N THR A 207 -16.59 1.34 -7.17
CA THR A 207 -15.31 1.60 -7.81
C THR A 207 -15.27 1.00 -9.20
N TYR A 208 -14.68 1.73 -10.13
CA TYR A 208 -14.50 1.34 -11.51
C TYR A 208 -13.02 1.29 -11.81
N VAL A 209 -12.59 0.32 -12.60
CA VAL A 209 -11.23 0.25 -13.14
C VAL A 209 -11.28 0.55 -14.63
N ILE A 210 -10.27 1.29 -15.10
CA ILE A 210 -10.14 1.72 -16.49
C ILE A 210 -8.75 1.30 -16.95
N TRP A 211 -8.64 0.68 -18.12
CA TRP A 211 -7.38 0.43 -18.82
C TRP A 211 -7.33 1.38 -20.02
N THR A 212 -6.47 2.39 -19.94
CA THR A 212 -6.38 3.48 -20.92
C THR A 212 -5.69 3.04 -22.19
N TRP A 213 -5.97 3.75 -23.28
CA TRP A 213 -5.43 3.50 -24.62
C TRP A 213 -3.88 3.51 -24.68
N ASP A 214 -3.22 4.18 -23.73
CA ASP A 214 -1.77 4.27 -23.61
C ASP A 214 -1.16 3.26 -22.62
N ASP A 215 -1.89 2.19 -22.32
CA ASP A 215 -1.50 1.06 -21.47
C ASP A 215 -1.26 1.42 -20.00
N HIS A 216 -2.10 2.30 -19.43
CA HIS A 216 -2.10 2.57 -18.00
C HIS A 216 -3.41 2.13 -17.35
N TYR A 217 -3.39 2.00 -16.02
CA TYR A 217 -4.57 1.66 -15.26
C TYR A 217 -4.98 2.80 -14.36
N ALA A 218 -6.25 3.18 -14.45
CA ALA A 218 -6.89 4.13 -13.55
C ALA A 218 -7.98 3.44 -12.73
N LYS A 219 -8.38 4.08 -11.64
CA LYS A 219 -9.63 3.75 -10.96
C LYS A 219 -10.37 4.98 -10.52
N ILE A 220 -11.69 4.87 -10.52
CA ILE A 220 -12.63 5.90 -10.08
C ILE A 220 -13.47 5.32 -8.96
N ARG A 221 -13.61 6.01 -7.84
CA ARG A 221 -14.64 5.70 -6.84
C ARG A 221 -15.69 6.80 -6.81
N VAL A 222 -16.92 6.43 -7.11
CA VAL A 222 -18.04 7.39 -7.14
C VAL A 222 -18.44 7.77 -5.72
N ARG A 223 -18.52 9.07 -5.47
CA ARG A 223 -18.89 9.66 -4.19
C ARG A 223 -20.38 10.00 -4.15
N GLU A 224 -20.83 10.73 -5.14
CA GLU A 224 -22.20 11.19 -5.25
C GLU A 224 -22.56 11.38 -6.72
N VAL A 225 -23.86 11.31 -7.00
CA VAL A 225 -24.43 11.60 -8.31
C VAL A 225 -25.63 12.53 -8.14
N ASP A 226 -25.85 13.37 -9.13
CA ASP A 226 -27.10 14.07 -9.39
C ASP A 226 -27.54 13.72 -10.82
N SER A 227 -28.70 14.22 -11.24
CA SER A 227 -29.33 13.96 -12.53
C SER A 227 -28.41 14.20 -13.73
N TYR A 228 -27.46 15.14 -13.62
CA TYR A 228 -26.57 15.52 -14.72
C TYR A 228 -25.10 15.67 -14.29
N THR A 229 -24.73 15.17 -13.11
CA THR A 229 -23.35 15.28 -12.64
C THR A 229 -22.93 14.08 -11.81
N VAL A 230 -21.66 13.74 -11.87
CA VAL A 230 -21.03 12.78 -10.97
C VAL A 230 -19.90 13.47 -10.22
N ARG A 231 -19.70 13.08 -8.95
CA ARG A 231 -18.43 13.31 -8.24
C ARG A 231 -17.72 12.03 -7.92
N PHE A 232 -16.40 12.04 -8.06
CA PHE A 232 -15.58 10.88 -7.77
C PHE A 232 -14.19 11.24 -7.26
N ASP A 233 -13.58 10.26 -6.61
CA ASP A 233 -12.15 10.23 -6.32
C ASP A 233 -11.47 9.29 -7.33
N TRP A 234 -10.20 9.49 -7.61
CA TRP A 234 -9.46 8.67 -8.57
C TRP A 234 -8.01 8.43 -8.16
N ALA A 235 -7.42 7.39 -8.73
CA ALA A 235 -5.98 7.18 -8.73
C ALA A 235 -5.54 6.63 -10.09
N TYR A 236 -4.33 6.97 -10.53
CA TYR A 236 -3.81 6.62 -11.86
C TYR A 236 -2.40 6.05 -11.78
N GLN A 237 -2.19 4.84 -12.28
CA GLN A 237 -0.88 4.21 -12.31
C GLN A 237 -0.09 4.72 -13.52
N VAL A 238 0.94 5.53 -13.28
CA VAL A 238 1.73 6.19 -14.35
C VAL A 238 2.85 5.30 -14.93
N ALA A 239 2.99 4.07 -14.44
CA ALA A 239 3.88 3.07 -15.04
C ALA A 239 3.09 2.20 -16.05
N PRO A 240 3.42 2.22 -17.36
CA PRO A 240 2.71 1.44 -18.36
C PRO A 240 2.70 -0.06 -18.03
N GLY A 241 1.57 -0.71 -18.27
CA GLY A 241 1.34 -2.13 -18.06
C GLY A 241 1.39 -2.58 -16.61
N ASN A 242 1.55 -1.67 -15.64
CA ASN A 242 1.57 -2.02 -14.22
C ASN A 242 0.13 -2.09 -13.68
N PRO A 243 -0.41 -3.29 -13.36
CA PRO A 243 -1.78 -3.41 -12.89
C PRO A 243 -1.92 -3.06 -11.40
N ASP A 244 -0.82 -2.73 -10.69
CA ASP A 244 -0.87 -2.39 -9.26
C ASP A 244 -1.74 -1.15 -9.04
N LEU A 245 -2.99 -1.40 -8.61
CA LEU A 245 -4.01 -0.42 -8.31
C LEU A 245 -4.18 -0.18 -6.81
N LYS A 246 -3.50 -0.93 -5.92
CA LYS A 246 -3.16 -0.62 -4.51
C LYS A 246 -2.55 -1.85 -3.78
N LYS A 247 -1.97 -1.66 -2.59
CA LYS A 247 -1.72 -2.62 -1.48
C LYS A 247 -1.25 -4.01 -1.92
N GLN A 248 0.05 -4.26 -1.79
CA GLN A 248 0.56 -5.63 -1.82
C GLN A 248 0.44 -6.23 -0.42
N LEU A 249 -0.23 -7.38 -0.30
CA LEU A 249 -0.10 -8.23 0.87
C LEU A 249 1.32 -8.79 0.90
N PRO A 250 1.89 -9.08 2.09
CA PRO A 250 3.00 -10.02 2.18
C PRO A 250 2.66 -11.23 1.29
N LYS A 251 3.51 -11.55 0.32
CA LYS A 251 3.37 -12.82 -0.39
C LYS A 251 3.58 -13.90 0.66
N ASP A 252 2.51 -14.40 1.24
CA ASP A 252 2.54 -15.59 2.08
C ASP A 252 3.27 -16.66 1.28
N GLY A 253 4.49 -16.96 1.70
CA GLY A 253 5.42 -17.79 0.96
C GLY A 253 4.90 -19.22 0.86
N LYS A 254 4.10 -19.51 -0.17
CA LYS A 254 4.03 -20.81 -0.84
C LYS A 254 3.81 -20.61 -2.34
N ARG A 255 4.90 -20.76 -3.08
CA ARG A 255 4.86 -21.04 -4.51
C ARG A 255 4.16 -22.39 -4.68
N ASN A 256 2.91 -22.44 -5.16
CA ASN A 256 2.29 -23.69 -5.58
C ASN A 256 2.83 -24.06 -6.96
N ILE A 257 4.08 -24.50 -6.99
CA ILE A 257 4.67 -25.20 -8.13
C ILE A 257 4.45 -26.68 -7.86
N ASP A 258 3.37 -27.24 -8.40
CA ASP A 258 3.34 -28.67 -8.64
C ASP A 258 4.41 -28.99 -9.68
N ARG A 259 5.53 -29.53 -9.20
CA ARG A 259 6.66 -30.01 -10.02
C ARG A 259 6.66 -31.52 -10.15
N THR A 260 5.53 -32.20 -9.93
CA THR A 260 5.47 -33.66 -9.96
C THR A 260 5.01 -34.25 -11.28
N ASN A 261 4.81 -33.46 -12.35
CA ASN A 261 4.49 -34.03 -13.66
C ASN A 261 5.35 -33.48 -14.82
N PRO A 262 6.49 -34.13 -15.13
CA PRO A 262 7.10 -33.99 -16.44
C PRO A 262 6.40 -34.96 -17.42
N ILE A 263 6.14 -34.52 -18.67
CA ILE A 263 5.46 -35.20 -19.81
C ILE A 263 4.09 -34.53 -20.10
N ALA A 264 3.79 -33.87 -21.22
CA ALA A 264 4.27 -34.05 -22.59
C ALA A 264 4.18 -32.74 -23.41
N LEU A 265 5.24 -32.48 -24.19
CA LEU A 265 5.13 -31.91 -25.53
C LEU A 265 4.47 -32.95 -26.46
N MET A 266 3.73 -32.48 -27.47
CA MET A 266 3.05 -33.20 -28.58
C MET A 266 1.64 -33.74 -28.30
N LYS A 267 0.63 -32.95 -28.65
CA LYS A 267 -0.19 -33.09 -29.87
C LYS A 267 -0.86 -31.76 -30.20
#